data_AF-A0A2Z3HAN0-F1
#
_entry.id   AF-A0A2Z3HAN0-F1
#
_cell.length_a   1.000
_cell.length_b   1.000
_cell.length_c   1.000
_cell.angle_alpha   90.00
_cell.angle_beta   90.00
_cell.angle_gamma   90.00
#
_symmetry.space_group_name_H-M   'P 1'
#
loop_
_entity.id
_entity.type
_entity.pdbx_description
1 polymer ?
#
loop_
_entity_poly.entity_id
_entity_poly.type
_entity_poly.pdbx_seq_one_letter_code
_entity_poly.pdbx_strand_id
1 'polypeptide(L)'
;MGALVRSVIEKTPGDSLRLFMDFGDVPEIDAGAKIASCTVGVAPSGPTVVTPATVNTAGYLASTKIGGGETGTDYEVTFTATLDDADGTVIARSGTLQVR
;
A
#
# COMPACT_ATOMS: atom_id res chain seq x y z
N MET A 1 2.89 27.47 3.45
CA MET A 1 3.31 26.20 2.79
C MET A 1 3.78 25.27 3.90
N GLY A 2 2.94 24.33 4.31
CA GLY A 2 3.33 23.33 5.33
C GLY A 2 4.30 22.35 4.68
N ALA A 3 5.47 22.14 5.29
CA ALA A 3 6.40 21.11 4.84
C ALA A 3 5.69 19.76 4.91
N LEU A 4 5.62 19.05 3.79
CA LEU A 4 5.21 17.64 3.77
C LEU A 4 6.23 16.87 4.60
N VAL A 5 5.85 16.44 5.80
CA VAL A 5 6.67 15.55 6.61
C VAL A 5 6.68 14.21 5.88
N ARG A 6 7.77 13.95 5.15
CA ARG A 6 8.04 12.68 4.49
C ARG A 6 8.38 11.66 5.58
N SER A 7 7.40 10.88 6.01
CA SER A 7 7.62 9.77 6.93
C SER A 7 8.37 8.66 6.19
N VAL A 8 9.69 8.63 6.36
CA VAL A 8 10.53 7.54 5.86
C VAL A 8 10.66 6.51 6.99
N ILE A 9 10.20 5.29 6.75
CA ILE A 9 10.37 4.18 7.69
C ILE A 9 11.74 3.55 7.42
N GLU A 10 12.66 3.58 8.38
CA GLU A 10 13.98 2.98 8.27
C GLU A 10 13.93 1.47 8.61
N LYS A 11 14.53 0.62 7.77
CA LYS A 11 14.64 -0.83 7.95
C LYS A 11 16.03 -1.36 7.65
N THR A 12 16.41 -2.45 8.33
CA THR A 12 17.61 -3.22 8.00
C THR A 12 17.27 -4.45 7.15
N PRO A 13 18.21 -5.07 6.41
CA PRO A 13 17.93 -6.21 5.53
C PRO A 13 17.26 -7.41 6.23
N GLY A 14 17.54 -7.61 7.52
CA GLY A 14 16.94 -8.68 8.33
C GLY A 14 15.52 -8.36 8.82
N ASP A 15 15.11 -7.10 8.78
CA ASP A 15 13.80 -6.68 9.26
C ASP A 15 12.73 -6.92 8.21
N SER A 16 11.55 -7.30 8.70
CA SER A 16 10.33 -7.22 7.92
C SER A 16 9.43 -6.12 8.44
N LEU A 17 8.90 -5.31 7.54
CA LEU A 17 7.96 -4.25 7.86
C LEU A 17 6.54 -4.67 7.46
N ARG A 18 5.60 -4.42 8.36
CA ARG A 18 4.17 -4.48 8.03
C ARG A 18 3.72 -3.09 7.65
N LEU A 19 3.18 -2.96 6.45
CA LEU A 19 2.70 -1.71 5.88
C LEU A 19 1.19 -1.76 5.71
N PHE A 20 0.57 -0.61 5.91
CA PHE A 20 -0.87 -0.42 5.77
C PHE A 20 -1.12 0.75 4.83
N MET A 21 -2.12 0.61 3.97
CA MET A 21 -2.62 1.69 3.13
C MET A 21 -4.12 1.81 3.32
N ASP A 22 -4.53 2.96 3.82
CA ASP A 22 -5.92 3.31 4.02
C ASP A 22 -6.46 4.03 2.79
N PHE A 23 -7.51 3.48 2.20
CA PHE A 23 -8.25 4.06 1.09
C PHE A 23 -9.61 4.62 1.55
N GLY A 24 -9.87 4.73 2.85
CA GLY A 24 -11.14 5.19 3.40
C GLY A 24 -11.61 6.55 2.88
N ASP A 25 -10.66 7.46 2.63
CA ASP A 25 -10.95 8.81 2.12
C ASP A 25 -11.03 8.87 0.58
N VAL A 26 -10.92 7.73 -0.11
CA VAL A 26 -11.12 7.67 -1.57
C VAL A 26 -12.61 7.87 -1.87
N PRO A 27 -13.00 8.79 -2.76
CA PRO A 27 -14.40 9.12 -3.00
C PRO A 27 -15.29 7.93 -3.34
N GLU A 28 -14.75 6.95 -4.07
CA GLU A 28 -15.48 5.72 -4.39
C GLU A 28 -15.79 4.88 -3.13
N ILE A 29 -14.84 4.77 -2.21
CA ILE A 29 -15.02 4.06 -0.93
C ILE A 29 -16.00 4.83 -0.03
N ASP A 30 -15.89 6.16 0.02
CA ASP A 30 -16.84 7.04 0.74
C ASP A 30 -18.27 6.90 0.17
N ALA A 31 -18.39 6.69 -1.15
CA ALA A 31 -19.64 6.39 -1.83
C ALA A 31 -20.13 4.93 -1.68
N GLY A 32 -19.38 4.08 -0.96
CA GLY A 32 -19.78 2.71 -0.61
C GLY A 32 -19.16 1.58 -1.44
N ALA A 33 -18.24 1.88 -2.36
CA ALA A 33 -17.44 0.85 -3.02
C ALA A 33 -16.53 0.12 -2.02
N LYS A 34 -16.05 -1.06 -2.41
CA LYS A 34 -15.09 -1.83 -1.59
C LYS A 34 -13.90 -2.27 -2.42
N ILE A 35 -12.75 -2.38 -1.77
CA ILE A 35 -11.57 -3.00 -2.38
C ILE A 35 -11.87 -4.49 -2.58
N ALA A 36 -12.00 -4.92 -3.83
CA ALA A 36 -12.17 -6.31 -4.21
C ALA A 36 -10.83 -7.07 -4.24
N SER A 37 -9.77 -6.39 -4.67
CA SER A 37 -8.40 -6.92 -4.62
C SER A 37 -7.38 -5.80 -4.47
N CYS A 38 -6.20 -6.13 -3.96
CA CYS A 38 -5.09 -5.19 -3.90
C CYS A 38 -3.81 -5.91 -4.32
N THR A 39 -3.02 -5.27 -5.17
CA THR A 39 -1.66 -5.70 -5.50
C THR A 39 -0.64 -4.74 -4.90
N VAL A 40 0.59 -5.21 -4.71
CA VAL A 40 1.68 -4.39 -4.16
C VAL A 40 2.90 -4.53 -5.06
N GLY A 41 3.37 -3.39 -5.55
CA GLY A 41 4.65 -3.26 -6.23
C GLY A 41 5.69 -2.63 -5.32
N VAL A 42 6.95 -3.03 -5.49
CA VAL A 42 8.11 -2.40 -4.82
C VAL A 42 9.14 -2.04 -5.87
N ALA A 43 9.65 -0.81 -5.82
CA ALA A 43 10.69 -0.32 -6.71
C ALA A 43 11.67 0.61 -5.97
N PRO A 44 12.97 0.63 -6.31
CA PRO A 44 13.67 -0.33 -7.17
C PRO A 44 13.68 -1.75 -6.55
N SER A 45 14.15 -2.74 -7.32
CA SER A 45 14.27 -4.12 -6.82
C SER A 45 15.18 -4.21 -5.59
N GLY A 46 14.80 -5.04 -4.62
CA GLY A 46 15.61 -5.31 -3.42
C GLY A 46 14.74 -5.88 -2.31
N PRO A 47 13.78 -5.11 -1.77
CA PRO A 47 12.76 -5.64 -0.90
C PRO A 47 11.80 -6.52 -1.68
N THR A 48 11.27 -7.53 -1.01
CA THR A 48 10.30 -8.47 -1.57
C THR A 48 9.03 -8.46 -0.74
N VAL A 49 7.89 -8.70 -1.41
CA VAL A 49 6.60 -8.89 -0.74
C VAL A 49 6.60 -10.29 -0.12
N VAL A 50 6.76 -10.35 1.21
CA VAL A 50 6.78 -11.59 2.01
C VAL A 50 5.36 -12.09 2.28
N THR A 51 4.39 -11.18 2.37
CA THR A 51 2.98 -11.52 2.51
C THR A 51 2.18 -10.70 1.50
N PRO A 52 1.43 -11.34 0.58
CA PRO A 52 0.56 -10.64 -0.36
C PRO A 52 -0.39 -9.65 0.34
N ALA A 53 -0.85 -8.64 -0.39
CA ALA A 53 -1.80 -7.69 0.20
C ALA A 53 -3.10 -8.38 0.61
N THR A 54 -3.50 -8.13 1.86
CA THR A 54 -4.79 -8.54 2.40
C THR A 54 -5.64 -7.31 2.67
N VAL A 55 -6.92 -7.39 2.35
CA VAL A 55 -7.89 -6.31 2.60
C VAL A 55 -8.65 -6.63 3.88
N ASN A 56 -8.92 -5.61 4.71
CA ASN A 56 -9.75 -5.78 5.90
C ASN A 56 -11.20 -6.14 5.54
N THR A 57 -11.94 -6.65 6.53
CA THR A 57 -13.35 -7.04 6.32
C THR A 57 -14.27 -5.88 5.96
N ALA A 58 -13.90 -4.66 6.34
CA ALA A 58 -14.65 -3.45 5.98
C ALA A 58 -14.38 -2.97 4.55
N GLY A 59 -13.33 -3.48 3.89
CA GLY A 59 -13.09 -3.27 2.45
C GLY A 59 -12.38 -1.96 2.08
N TYR A 60 -11.70 -1.29 3.00
CA TYR A 60 -11.04 0.01 2.74
C TYR A 60 -9.55 0.06 3.13
N LEU A 61 -9.07 -0.92 3.92
CA LEU A 61 -7.70 -0.96 4.39
C LEU A 61 -6.98 -2.16 3.77
N ALA A 62 -5.88 -1.90 3.07
CA ALA A 62 -4.99 -2.94 2.57
C ALA A 62 -3.73 -3.03 3.44
N SER A 63 -3.22 -4.24 3.65
CA SER A 63 -1.97 -4.45 4.39
C SER A 63 -1.09 -5.47 3.73
N THR A 64 0.22 -5.29 3.80
CA THR A 64 1.22 -6.23 3.27
C THR A 64 2.40 -6.34 4.23
N LYS A 65 3.26 -7.34 3.99
CA LYS A 65 4.54 -7.45 4.67
C LYS A 65 5.64 -7.46 3.63
N ILE A 66 6.61 -6.56 3.77
CA ILE A 66 7.83 -6.55 2.96
C ILE A 66 9.03 -6.97 3.81
N GLY A 67 10.03 -7.57 3.19
CA GLY A 67 11.31 -7.93 3.80
C GLY A 67 12.46 -7.76 2.83
N GLY A 68 13.71 -7.91 3.28
CA GLY A 68 14.90 -7.72 2.43
C GLY A 68 15.18 -6.23 2.12
N GLY A 69 15.91 -5.96 1.04
CA GLY A 69 16.43 -4.61 0.73
C GLY A 69 17.78 -4.33 1.40
N GLU A 70 18.31 -3.15 1.12
CA GLU A 70 19.63 -2.68 1.57
C GLU A 70 19.46 -1.47 2.49
N THR A 71 20.29 -1.38 3.54
CA THR A 71 20.27 -0.26 4.48
C THR A 71 20.56 1.05 3.75
N GLY A 72 19.70 2.05 3.95
CA GLY A 72 19.94 3.41 3.46
C GLY A 72 19.48 3.67 2.02
N THR A 73 18.82 2.69 1.40
CA THR A 73 18.27 2.81 0.04
C THR A 73 16.78 3.16 0.12
N ASP A 74 16.38 4.25 -0.54
CA ASP A 74 14.95 4.60 -0.65
C ASP A 74 14.23 3.63 -1.60
N TYR A 75 13.16 3.03 -1.10
CA TYR A 75 12.22 2.19 -1.83
C TYR A 75 10.84 2.83 -1.84
N GLU A 76 10.17 2.68 -2.97
CA GLU A 76 8.78 3.01 -3.20
C GLU A 76 7.93 1.74 -3.13
N VAL A 77 6.93 1.73 -2.26
CA VAL A 77 5.96 0.65 -2.13
C VAL A 77 4.61 1.19 -2.57
N THR A 78 4.09 0.65 -3.67
CA THR A 78 2.84 1.10 -4.27
C THR A 78 1.78 0.03 -4.09
N PHE A 79 0.70 0.39 -3.40
CA PHE A 79 -0.52 -0.40 -3.29
C PHE A 79 -1.45 0.00 -4.42
N THR A 80 -1.93 -0.97 -5.19
CA THR A 80 -2.95 -0.75 -6.23
C THR A 80 -4.20 -1.54 -5.88
N ALA A 81 -5.21 -0.84 -5.41
CA ALA A 81 -6.53 -1.35 -5.08
C ALA A 81 -7.42 -1.36 -6.32
N THR A 82 -8.08 -2.49 -6.55
CA THR A 82 -9.20 -2.63 -7.49
C THR A 82 -10.48 -2.55 -6.67
N LEU A 83 -11.28 -1.53 -6.94
CA LEU A 83 -12.56 -1.28 -6.28
C LEU A 83 -13.68 -1.91 -7.10
N ASP A 84 -14.66 -2.45 -6.38
CA ASP A 84 -15.93 -2.93 -6.90
C ASP A 84 -17.03 -2.05 -6.30
N ASP A 85 -17.73 -1.30 -7.15
CA ASP A 85 -18.88 -0.50 -6.76
C ASP A 85 -20.18 -1.32 -6.90
N ALA A 86 -21.29 -0.78 -6.38
CA ALA A 86 -22.57 -1.47 -6.44
C ALA A 86 -23.11 -1.66 -7.87
N ASP A 87 -22.57 -0.92 -8.84
CA ASP A 87 -22.96 -0.93 -10.24
C ASP A 87 -22.08 -1.89 -11.08
N GLY A 88 -21.07 -2.53 -10.46
CA GLY A 88 -20.13 -3.44 -11.09
C GLY A 88 -19.03 -2.75 -11.90
N THR A 89 -18.81 -1.44 -11.69
CA THR A 89 -17.70 -0.71 -12.29
C THR A 89 -16.42 -1.03 -11.55
N VAL A 90 -15.42 -1.46 -12.32
CA VAL A 90 -14.09 -1.74 -11.79
C VAL A 90 -13.23 -0.48 -11.86
N ILE A 91 -12.82 0.05 -10.70
CA ILE A 91 -12.01 1.27 -10.61
C ILE A 91 -10.68 0.95 -9.94
N ALA A 92 -9.57 1.39 -10.52
CA ALA A 92 -8.24 1.25 -9.92
C ALA A 92 -7.82 2.51 -9.17
N ARG A 93 -7.28 2.34 -7.96
CA ARG A 93 -6.74 3.42 -7.12
C ARG A 93 -5.40 2.98 -6.55
N SER A 94 -4.43 3.88 -6.54
CA SER A 94 -3.10 3.58 -6.04
C SER A 94 -2.67 4.56 -4.97
N GLY A 95 -1.98 4.05 -3.96
CA GLY A 95 -1.32 4.83 -2.92
C GLY A 95 0.11 4.35 -2.77
N THR A 96 1.02 5.29 -2.50
CA THR A 96 2.46 5.05 -2.50
C THR A 96 3.07 5.45 -1.17
N LEU A 97 3.90 4.57 -0.63
CA LEU A 97 4.68 4.78 0.58
C LEU A 97 6.17 4.75 0.25
N GLN A 98 6.96 5.52 0.99
CA GLN A 98 8.41 5.47 0.88
C GLN A 98 9.03 4.87 2.14
N VAL A 99 9.95 3.95 1.92
CA VAL A 99 10.65 3.15 2.94
C VAL A 99 12.15 3.29 2.68
N ARG A 100 13.00 3.30 3.72
CA ARG A 100 14.46 3.34 3.59
C ARG A 100 15.11 2.21 4.35
#